data_AF-A0AAN4PAS6-F1
#
_entry.id   AF-A0AAN4PAS6-F1
#
_cell.length_a   1.000
_cell.length_b   1.000
_cell.length_c   1.000
_cell.angle_alpha   90.00
_cell.angle_beta   90.00
_cell.angle_gamma   90.00
#
_symmetry.space_group_name_H-M   'P 1'
#
loop_
_entity.id
_entity.type
_entity.pdbx_description
1 polymer ?
#
loop_
_entity_poly.entity_id
_entity_poly.type
_entity_poly.pdbx_seq_one_letter_code
_entity_poly.pdbx_strand_id
1 'polypeptide(L)'
;MGRLSPDRCFSLGYRLSSPHRRVSLYANGKPATQKDLFGYNKGRFLVNEGYELAKRYSSFDIRELCRTVSALPRVAGSPITRIEKKEGGYNKAMMMTADNGTNVLAKIPCRNIVPRWYGTASEVAVLDFVKSHSTTPVSDVLAWCADDSNPVQSEYIVLEPSVGKQLIKVWDDLAEHDRVKLIRNFASLESKLAANQFPGYGALYLQNALPPALKQPGRTIDVDDTYCLGPMYHGSWPGGFAANPDDYAKYSGPWRTLADLGRDLAHQGICQVRNYKTSYAGRGPHYGTPEEHIRVLERVLQVMPILAEAVPIRRHTEPVLSHPDFHPGNIFVSADDPTVIVGVIDWQFTCILPRFTQVRWPLFLAPPEGYQPGTPNPELPPTDSDNTQQAQDEALRAKCYEAALLKSHLESYLALTEPDVAIRRLFTSCPFTYRDGILPVRDCLLKLSQHWAHLQVSQGCPYRFTAAEVAEHEHQMAEYEGWLKLREHTHQLLRSNDGGWVPSGVDFEEIQARHDKLYRRFVETKMERMSEEDAKRQWFFRDRG
;
A
#
# COMPACT_ATOMS: atom_id res chain seq x y z
N MET A 1 26.93 -7.25 16.83
CA MET A 1 25.50 -7.09 16.51
C MET A 1 24.77 -6.81 17.81
N GLY A 2 24.46 -5.53 18.10
CA GLY A 2 23.67 -5.17 19.28
C GLY A 2 22.20 -5.33 18.95
N ARG A 3 21.48 -6.18 19.70
CA ARG A 3 20.02 -6.37 19.57
C ARG A 3 19.31 -5.02 19.77
N LEU A 4 18.26 -4.75 18.99
CA LEU A 4 17.42 -3.58 19.18
C LEU A 4 16.79 -3.63 20.59
N SER A 5 17.09 -2.63 21.42
CA SER A 5 16.45 -2.45 22.72
C SER A 5 15.01 -1.97 22.50
N PRO A 6 14.02 -2.54 23.21
CA PRO A 6 12.59 -2.23 23.03
C PRO A 6 12.26 -0.75 23.26
N ASP A 7 13.06 -0.08 24.09
CA ASP A 7 13.05 1.35 24.29
C ASP A 7 14.47 1.87 24.15
N ARG A 8 14.77 2.60 23.06
CA ARG A 8 15.81 3.65 23.11
C ARG A 8 15.17 5.01 23.33
N CYS A 9 14.14 5.06 24.18
CA CYS A 9 13.73 6.31 24.79
C CYS A 9 14.77 6.65 25.86
N PHE A 10 15.84 7.34 25.46
CA PHE A 10 16.82 7.83 26.42
C PHE A 10 16.12 8.82 27.35
N SER A 11 15.91 8.44 28.62
CA SER A 11 15.66 9.42 29.68
C SER A 11 16.96 10.22 29.89
N LEU A 12 17.11 11.31 29.16
CA LEU A 12 18.34 12.11 29.15
C LEU A 12 18.39 13.03 30.38
N GLY A 13 19.04 12.54 31.44
CA GLY A 13 19.62 13.35 32.49
C GLY A 13 20.99 13.90 32.10
N TYR A 14 21.09 14.68 31.01
CA TYR A 14 22.29 15.47 30.72
C TYR A 14 21.92 16.86 30.20
N ARG A 15 22.22 17.89 31.00
CA ARG A 15 22.16 19.30 30.58
C ARG A 15 23.34 19.59 29.66
N LEU A 16 23.14 19.50 28.35
CA LEU A 16 24.04 20.11 27.37
C LEU A 16 23.64 21.58 27.19
N SER A 17 24.32 22.48 27.91
CA SER A 17 24.28 23.91 27.66
C SER A 17 25.22 24.24 26.49
N SER A 18 24.68 24.30 25.28
CA SER A 18 25.40 24.83 24.11
C SER A 18 24.57 25.96 23.47
N PRO A 19 25.19 27.05 22.97
CA PRO A 19 24.46 28.18 22.42
C PRO A 19 23.58 27.72 21.26
N HIS A 20 22.31 28.11 21.28
CA HIS A 20 21.32 27.70 20.28
C HIS A 20 21.66 28.21 18.87
N ARG A 21 22.46 27.46 18.11
CA ARG A 21 22.52 27.63 16.66
C ARG A 21 21.13 27.33 16.09
N ARG A 22 20.59 28.28 15.33
CA ARG A 22 19.28 28.16 14.69
C ARG A 22 19.36 27.10 13.59
N VAL A 23 18.52 26.07 13.67
CA VAL A 23 18.42 25.03 12.64
C VAL A 23 17.80 25.64 11.38
N SER A 24 18.44 25.43 10.23
CA SER A 24 17.92 25.88 8.94
C SER A 24 16.91 24.86 8.41
N LEU A 25 15.68 25.31 8.15
CA LEU A 25 14.58 24.46 7.71
C LEU A 25 14.35 24.64 6.21
N TYR A 26 14.15 23.53 5.52
CA TYR A 26 13.89 23.49 4.09
C TYR A 26 12.74 22.53 3.78
N ALA A 27 11.99 22.86 2.73
CA ALA A 27 11.04 21.97 2.10
C ALA A 27 11.13 22.14 0.60
N ASN A 28 11.22 21.02 -0.14
CA ASN A 28 11.36 21.06 -1.61
C ASN A 28 12.52 21.97 -2.09
N GLY A 29 13.64 21.96 -1.37
CA GLY A 29 14.83 22.78 -1.70
C GLY A 29 14.73 24.27 -1.36
N LYS A 30 13.61 24.76 -0.81
CA LYS A 30 13.39 26.17 -0.47
C LYS A 30 13.40 26.38 1.05
N PRO A 31 13.82 27.56 1.55
CA PRO A 31 13.68 27.91 2.96
C PRO A 31 12.23 27.74 3.43
N ALA A 32 12.07 27.16 4.62
CA ALA A 32 10.78 26.78 5.15
C ALA A 32 10.60 27.27 6.60
N THR A 33 9.34 27.39 7.01
CA THR A 33 8.96 27.61 8.39
C THR A 33 8.66 26.29 9.10
N GLN A 34 8.52 26.34 10.42
CA GLN A 34 8.05 25.18 11.20
C GLN A 34 6.67 24.70 10.73
N LYS A 35 5.76 25.62 10.34
CA LYS A 35 4.43 25.26 9.85
C LYS A 35 4.51 24.47 8.54
N ASP A 36 5.48 24.77 7.67
CA ASP A 36 5.69 24.07 6.40
C ASP A 36 6.20 22.63 6.61
N LEU A 37 6.90 22.38 7.72
CA LEU A 37 7.30 21.03 8.10
C LEU A 37 6.10 20.18 8.52
N PHE A 38 5.14 20.79 9.21
CA PHE A 38 3.95 20.13 9.74
C PHE A 38 2.85 19.94 8.69
N GLY A 39 2.64 20.94 7.83
CA GLY A 39 1.67 20.91 6.74
C GLY A 39 2.06 19.92 5.63
N TYR A 40 1.17 19.66 4.68
CA TYR A 40 1.46 18.86 3.48
C TYR A 40 1.88 19.78 2.33
N ASN A 41 2.93 19.46 1.57
CA ASN A 41 3.45 20.36 0.52
C ASN A 41 3.98 19.65 -0.75
N LYS A 42 3.60 18.39 -0.97
CA LYS A 42 3.97 17.62 -2.17
C LYS A 42 2.96 17.62 -3.30
N GLY A 43 1.78 18.17 -3.04
CA GLY A 43 0.73 18.31 -4.03
C GLY A 43 -0.51 18.96 -3.44
N ARG A 44 -1.51 19.10 -4.29
CA ARG A 44 -2.83 19.65 -3.97
C ARG A 44 -3.91 18.64 -4.33
N PHE A 45 -5.16 18.93 -3.97
CA PHE A 45 -6.28 18.02 -4.20
C PHE A 45 -7.39 18.75 -4.96
N LEU A 46 -7.88 18.16 -6.04
CA LEU A 46 -8.95 18.68 -6.88
C LEU A 46 -10.29 18.82 -6.15
N VAL A 47 -10.49 17.99 -5.12
CA VAL A 47 -11.66 17.97 -4.23
C VAL A 47 -11.19 17.77 -2.80
N ASN A 48 -12.00 18.19 -1.82
CA ASN A 48 -11.73 17.95 -0.39
C ASN A 48 -10.37 18.45 0.13
N GLU A 49 -9.77 19.47 -0.49
CA GLU A 49 -8.41 19.87 -0.18
C GLU A 49 -8.19 20.19 1.31
N GLY A 50 -9.09 20.98 1.91
CA GLY A 50 -8.99 21.32 3.34
C GLY A 50 -8.94 20.08 4.23
N TYR A 51 -9.77 19.07 3.93
CA TYR A 51 -9.78 17.79 4.66
C TYR A 51 -8.50 16.98 4.42
N GLU A 52 -8.07 16.86 3.17
CA GLU A 52 -6.88 16.09 2.77
C GLU A 52 -5.58 16.69 3.33
N LEU A 53 -5.50 18.01 3.44
CA LEU A 53 -4.41 18.74 4.08
C LEU A 53 -4.47 18.60 5.61
N ALA A 54 -5.66 18.75 6.21
CA ALA A 54 -5.84 18.65 7.65
C ALA A 54 -5.46 17.26 8.17
N LYS A 55 -5.91 16.17 7.52
CA LYS A 55 -5.57 14.81 7.97
C LYS A 55 -4.07 14.49 7.81
N ARG A 56 -3.37 15.16 6.89
CA ARG A 56 -1.91 15.06 6.72
C ARG A 56 -1.15 16.03 7.60
N TYR A 57 -1.80 16.91 8.35
CA TYR A 57 -1.10 17.80 9.27
C TYR A 57 -0.55 16.99 10.45
N SER A 58 0.71 17.21 10.81
CA SER A 58 1.33 16.55 11.97
C SER A 58 2.36 17.46 12.61
N SER A 59 2.02 17.96 13.79
CA SER A 59 2.92 18.75 14.63
C SER A 59 3.76 17.85 15.54
N PHE A 60 4.97 18.29 15.82
CA PHE A 60 5.92 17.64 16.72
C PHE A 60 6.93 18.67 17.24
N ASP A 61 7.61 18.36 18.35
CA ASP A 61 8.67 19.22 18.88
C ASP A 61 9.97 19.02 18.09
N ILE A 62 10.31 20.02 17.25
CA ILE A 62 11.52 20.00 16.42
C ILE A 62 12.79 19.97 17.28
N ARG A 63 12.79 20.64 18.44
CA ARG A 63 13.99 20.73 19.29
C ARG A 63 14.27 19.39 19.96
N GLU A 64 13.23 18.72 20.45
CA GLU A 64 13.35 17.39 21.03
C GLU A 64 13.72 16.35 19.97
N LEU A 65 13.19 16.48 18.75
CA LEU A 65 13.61 15.62 17.64
C LEU A 65 15.11 15.83 17.32
N CYS A 66 15.57 17.07 17.23
CA CYS A 66 17.00 17.37 17.04
C CYS A 66 17.86 16.80 18.17
N ARG A 67 17.43 16.91 19.44
CA ARG A 67 18.15 16.34 20.58
C ARG A 67 18.22 14.82 20.51
N THR A 68 17.10 14.18 20.19
CA THR A 68 17.02 12.72 19.99
C THR A 68 18.02 12.27 18.93
N VAL A 69 18.08 12.97 17.79
CA VAL A 69 19.01 12.64 16.71
C VAL A 69 20.46 12.91 17.10
N SER A 70 20.75 14.07 17.70
CA SER A 70 22.11 14.42 18.12
C SER A 70 22.69 13.45 19.16
N ALA A 71 21.84 12.85 20.01
CA ALA A 71 22.24 11.83 20.98
C ALA A 71 22.57 10.46 20.36
N LEU A 72 22.28 10.24 19.07
CA LEU A 72 22.60 8.97 18.41
C LEU A 72 24.12 8.75 18.31
N PRO A 73 24.62 7.53 18.55
CA PRO A 73 26.05 7.23 18.44
C PRO A 73 26.66 7.65 17.10
N ARG A 74 25.92 7.47 16.00
CA ARG A 74 26.35 7.85 14.64
C ARG A 74 26.50 9.36 14.46
N VAL A 75 25.72 10.15 15.19
CA VAL A 75 25.75 11.63 15.13
C VAL A 75 26.75 12.20 16.14
N ALA A 76 27.19 11.40 17.13
CA ALA A 76 28.26 11.70 18.07
C ALA A 76 28.07 13.03 18.83
N GLY A 77 26.84 13.33 19.25
CA GLY A 77 26.53 14.58 19.97
C GLY A 77 26.53 15.84 19.11
N SER A 78 26.81 15.72 17.80
CA SER A 78 26.86 16.87 16.90
C SER A 78 25.47 17.51 16.75
N PRO A 79 25.34 18.85 16.88
CA PRO A 79 24.05 19.51 16.75
C PRO A 79 23.53 19.42 15.31
N ILE A 80 22.21 19.32 15.17
CA ILE A 80 21.54 19.40 13.86
C ILE A 80 21.55 20.83 13.36
N THR A 81 22.04 21.04 12.14
CA THR A 81 22.19 22.36 11.51
C THR A 81 21.17 22.58 10.39
N ARG A 82 20.72 21.50 9.73
CA ARG A 82 19.80 21.57 8.61
C ARG A 82 18.76 20.46 8.67
N ILE A 83 17.51 20.80 8.33
CA ILE A 83 16.42 19.85 8.16
C ILE A 83 15.78 20.11 6.79
N GLU A 84 15.71 19.09 5.96
CA GLU A 84 15.04 19.12 4.66
C GLU A 84 13.88 18.12 4.61
N LYS A 85 12.67 18.63 4.46
CA LYS A 85 11.47 17.81 4.30
C LYS A 85 11.39 17.20 2.90
N LYS A 86 11.27 15.88 2.83
CA LYS A 86 11.08 15.07 1.62
C LYS A 86 9.66 14.51 1.45
N GLU A 87 8.91 14.30 2.55
CA GLU A 87 7.46 13.93 2.67
C GLU A 87 6.82 12.96 1.65
N GLY A 88 6.06 11.98 2.16
CA GLY A 88 5.20 11.09 1.37
C GLY A 88 3.70 11.28 1.66
N GLY A 89 2.86 10.35 1.20
CA GLY A 89 1.40 10.42 1.39
C GLY A 89 0.93 10.16 2.83
N TYR A 90 1.71 9.40 3.60
CA TYR A 90 1.37 8.89 4.94
C TYR A 90 2.29 9.38 6.06
N ASN A 91 3.44 9.96 5.71
CA ASN A 91 4.47 10.34 6.68
C ASN A 91 5.19 11.63 6.27
N LYS A 92 5.59 12.44 7.26
CA LYS A 92 6.63 13.47 7.10
C LYS A 92 7.98 12.77 7.14
N ALA A 93 8.76 12.89 6.08
CA ALA A 93 10.13 12.40 6.02
C ALA A 93 11.08 13.59 6.04
N MET A 94 12.01 13.62 7.00
CA MET A 94 12.88 14.76 7.30
C MET A 94 14.33 14.30 7.21
N MET A 95 15.04 14.75 6.17
CA MET A 95 16.48 14.57 6.07
C MET A 95 17.15 15.57 7.01
N MET A 96 17.82 15.08 8.05
CA MET A 96 18.46 15.89 9.08
C MET A 96 19.98 15.79 8.93
N THR A 97 20.65 16.94 8.83
CA THR A 97 22.10 17.04 8.68
C THR A 97 22.69 17.66 9.95
N ALA A 98 23.66 16.95 10.53
CA ALA A 98 24.45 17.43 11.67
C ALA A 98 25.62 18.33 11.23
N ASP A 99 26.17 19.09 12.17
CA ASP A 99 27.32 19.99 11.93
C ASP A 99 28.57 19.23 11.43
N ASN A 100 28.72 17.96 11.84
CA ASN A 100 29.78 17.07 11.35
C ASN A 100 29.51 16.46 9.96
N GLY A 101 28.42 16.86 9.28
CA GLY A 101 28.03 16.37 7.95
C GLY A 101 27.25 15.05 7.94
N THR A 102 27.03 14.41 9.10
CA THR A 102 26.25 13.17 9.19
C THR A 102 24.79 13.43 8.84
N ASN A 103 24.22 12.58 7.99
CA ASN A 103 22.80 12.62 7.63
C ASN A 103 22.03 11.46 8.26
N VAL A 104 20.82 11.76 8.74
CA VAL A 104 19.81 10.76 9.13
C VAL A 104 18.45 11.12 8.54
N LEU A 105 17.56 10.15 8.46
CA LEU A 105 16.18 10.36 8.02
C LEU A 105 15.23 10.15 9.21
N ALA A 106 14.57 11.22 9.68
CA ALA A 106 13.50 11.09 10.66
C ALA A 106 12.15 11.01 9.96
N LYS A 107 11.35 10.01 10.29
CA LYS A 107 10.02 9.78 9.77
C LYS A 107 8.96 9.96 10.86
N ILE A 108 7.98 10.82 10.60
CA ILE A 108 6.87 11.13 11.50
C ILE A 108 5.56 10.74 10.81
N PRO A 109 4.76 9.81 11.35
CA PRO A 109 3.51 9.40 10.71
C PRO A 109 2.43 10.48 10.77
N CYS A 110 1.61 10.55 9.73
CA CYS A 110 0.41 11.37 9.70
C CYS A 110 -0.66 10.69 10.57
N ARG A 111 -0.81 11.13 11.84
CA ARG A 111 -1.63 10.43 12.86
C ARG A 111 -3.12 10.27 12.53
N ASN A 112 -3.65 11.09 11.63
CA ASN A 112 -5.04 10.98 11.19
C ASN A 112 -5.20 10.08 9.94
N ILE A 113 -4.13 9.38 9.54
CA ILE A 113 -4.13 8.43 8.42
C ILE A 113 -3.56 7.10 8.86
N VAL A 114 -2.43 7.12 9.57
CA VAL A 114 -1.78 5.91 10.09
C VAL A 114 -2.29 5.65 11.50
N PRO A 115 -2.82 4.45 11.81
CA PRO A 115 -3.25 4.10 13.15
C PRO A 115 -2.11 4.23 14.16
N ARG A 116 -2.40 4.93 15.26
CA ARG A 116 -1.41 5.17 16.31
C ARG A 116 -0.87 3.86 16.86
N TRP A 117 0.39 3.86 17.27
CA TRP A 117 1.13 2.71 17.78
C TRP A 117 1.41 1.60 16.75
N TYR A 118 0.37 1.12 16.06
CA TYR A 118 0.46 -0.02 15.15
C TYR A 118 1.37 0.27 13.98
N GLY A 119 1.25 1.46 13.38
CA GLY A 119 2.01 1.83 12.18
C GLY A 119 3.52 1.84 12.40
N THR A 120 3.96 2.57 13.42
CA THR A 120 5.38 2.69 13.76
C THR A 120 5.94 1.39 14.33
N ALA A 121 5.24 0.73 15.26
CA ALA A 121 5.73 -0.50 15.87
C ALA A 121 5.90 -1.63 14.84
N SER A 122 4.96 -1.76 13.90
CA SER A 122 5.04 -2.82 12.90
C SER A 122 6.12 -2.58 11.86
N GLU A 123 6.26 -1.35 11.38
CA GLU A 123 7.30 -1.03 10.39
C GLU A 123 8.71 -1.25 10.95
N VAL A 124 8.95 -0.88 12.21
CA VAL A 124 10.23 -1.15 12.89
C VAL A 124 10.49 -2.65 12.95
N ALA A 125 9.48 -3.45 13.33
CA ALA A 125 9.61 -4.91 13.37
C ALA A 125 9.93 -5.50 12.00
N VAL A 126 9.29 -5.02 10.93
CA VAL A 126 9.54 -5.46 9.56
C VAL A 126 10.94 -5.10 9.09
N LEU A 127 11.39 -3.86 9.32
CA LEU A 127 12.75 -3.44 8.95
C LEU A 127 13.82 -4.28 9.66
N ASP A 128 13.64 -4.54 10.96
CA ASP A 128 14.54 -5.39 11.75
C ASP A 128 14.52 -6.85 11.28
N PHE A 129 13.33 -7.40 11.03
CA PHE A 129 13.18 -8.77 10.53
C PHE A 129 13.84 -8.95 9.17
N VAL A 130 13.53 -8.08 8.19
CA VAL A 130 14.09 -8.16 6.84
C VAL A 130 15.61 -8.03 6.86
N LYS A 131 16.15 -7.12 7.68
CA LYS A 131 17.60 -6.97 7.83
C LYS A 131 18.26 -8.23 8.42
N SER A 132 17.58 -8.91 9.35
CA SER A 132 18.14 -10.05 10.06
C SER A 132 17.95 -11.39 9.31
N HIS A 133 16.92 -11.51 8.48
CA HIS A 133 16.51 -12.76 7.83
C HIS A 133 16.59 -12.75 6.31
N SER A 134 16.93 -11.62 5.69
CA SER A 134 17.09 -11.48 4.24
C SER A 134 18.37 -10.72 3.87
N THR A 135 18.79 -10.85 2.61
CA THR A 135 19.81 -9.98 2.01
C THR A 135 19.20 -8.74 1.36
N THR A 136 17.90 -8.52 1.50
CA THR A 136 17.22 -7.34 0.95
C THR A 136 17.77 -6.08 1.63
N PRO A 137 18.31 -5.12 0.87
CA PRO A 137 18.89 -3.92 1.46
C PRO A 137 17.79 -3.01 1.99
N VAL A 138 17.79 -2.79 3.30
CA VAL A 138 16.86 -1.91 4.01
C VAL A 138 17.63 -0.93 4.88
N SER A 139 16.99 0.19 5.23
CA SER A 139 17.58 1.19 6.11
C SER A 139 17.65 0.72 7.55
N ASP A 140 18.76 1.05 8.22
CA ASP A 140 18.95 0.77 9.64
C ASP A 140 18.04 1.65 10.51
N VAL A 141 17.35 1.02 11.46
CA VAL A 141 16.60 1.73 12.50
C VAL A 141 17.58 2.20 13.59
N LEU A 142 17.77 3.51 13.70
CA LEU A 142 18.69 4.13 14.66
C LEU A 142 18.02 4.44 16.00
N ALA A 143 16.77 4.89 15.95
CA ALA A 143 15.90 5.13 17.10
C ALA A 143 14.45 5.16 16.64
N TRP A 144 13.51 4.90 17.55
CA TRP A 144 12.08 4.98 17.24
C TRP A 144 11.28 5.10 18.54
N CYS A 145 10.05 5.58 18.44
CA CYS A 145 9.07 5.56 19.52
C CYS A 145 7.67 5.54 18.92
N ALA A 146 6.84 4.58 19.35
CA ALA A 146 5.45 4.45 18.94
C ALA A 146 4.46 5.11 19.92
N ASP A 147 4.94 5.58 21.08
CA ASP A 147 4.16 6.34 22.05
C ASP A 147 4.29 7.84 21.77
N ASP A 148 3.19 8.54 21.51
CA ASP A 148 3.21 9.97 21.21
C ASP A 148 3.31 10.88 22.45
N SER A 149 3.31 10.32 23.66
CA SER A 149 3.57 11.03 24.92
C SER A 149 5.06 11.33 25.17
N ASN A 150 5.95 10.84 24.30
CA ASN A 150 7.38 11.11 24.37
C ASN A 150 7.71 12.61 24.15
N PRO A 151 8.93 13.09 24.47
CA PRO A 151 9.29 14.51 24.35
C PRO A 151 9.15 15.11 22.94
N VAL A 152 9.30 14.33 21.87
CA VAL A 152 9.05 14.77 20.49
C VAL A 152 7.56 15.07 20.26
N GLN A 153 6.71 14.66 21.20
CA GLN A 153 5.25 14.78 21.17
C GLN A 153 4.64 14.09 19.95
N SER A 154 5.32 13.09 19.40
CA SER A 154 4.91 12.34 18.22
C SER A 154 5.61 11.01 18.10
N GLU A 155 4.94 10.02 17.51
CA GLU A 155 5.60 8.83 17.00
C GLU A 155 6.69 9.20 16.00
N TYR A 156 7.77 8.42 15.98
CA TYR A 156 8.86 8.62 15.04
C TYR A 156 9.65 7.33 14.78
N ILE A 157 10.30 7.29 13.61
CA ILE A 157 11.38 6.35 13.28
C ILE A 157 12.54 7.18 12.74
N VAL A 158 13.73 7.04 13.32
CA VAL A 158 14.98 7.60 12.79
C VAL A 158 15.74 6.48 12.10
N LEU A 159 16.03 6.70 10.82
CA LEU A 159 16.62 5.73 9.91
C LEU A 159 17.96 6.23 9.36
N GLU A 160 18.81 5.30 8.97
CA GLU A 160 19.89 5.59 8.03
C GLU A 160 19.32 5.93 6.64
N PRO A 161 19.77 7.00 5.99
CA PRO A 161 19.33 7.32 4.63
C PRO A 161 19.76 6.24 3.65
N SER A 162 18.83 5.78 2.80
CA SER A 162 19.19 4.91 1.68
C SER A 162 20.10 5.65 0.69
N VAL A 163 21.19 5.00 0.30
CA VAL A 163 22.17 5.54 -0.66
C VAL A 163 21.84 5.01 -2.05
N GLY A 164 22.06 5.81 -3.10
CA GLY A 164 21.82 5.40 -4.50
C GLY A 164 20.85 6.30 -5.25
N LYS A 165 20.47 5.88 -6.46
CA LYS A 165 19.50 6.56 -7.32
C LYS A 165 18.16 5.81 -7.30
N GLN A 166 17.05 6.53 -7.20
CA GLN A 166 15.72 5.91 -7.31
C GLN A 166 15.53 5.33 -8.72
N LEU A 167 15.01 4.11 -8.81
CA LEU A 167 14.84 3.38 -10.06
C LEU A 167 13.97 4.16 -11.05
N ILE A 168 12.91 4.82 -10.58
CA ILE A 168 12.03 5.66 -11.43
C ILE A 168 12.77 6.76 -12.20
N LYS A 169 13.94 7.21 -11.72
CA LYS A 169 14.71 8.29 -12.34
C LYS A 169 15.72 7.82 -13.38
N VAL A 170 15.97 6.52 -13.43
CA VAL A 170 17.01 5.94 -14.30
C VAL A 170 16.48 4.84 -15.19
N TRP A 171 15.31 4.26 -14.89
CA TRP A 171 14.72 3.12 -15.58
C TRP A 171 14.62 3.28 -17.09
N ASP A 172 14.12 4.44 -17.54
CA ASP A 172 13.92 4.74 -18.96
C ASP A 172 15.23 4.95 -19.71
N ASP A 173 16.31 5.29 -19.01
CA ASP A 173 17.65 5.48 -19.55
C ASP A 173 18.52 4.21 -19.55
N LEU A 174 18.08 3.14 -18.87
CA LEU A 174 18.85 1.89 -18.80
C LEU A 174 18.89 1.18 -20.15
N ALA A 175 20.07 0.69 -20.52
CA ALA A 175 20.22 -0.25 -21.62
C ALA A 175 19.43 -1.53 -21.35
N GLU A 176 18.91 -2.16 -22.39
CA GLU A 176 18.03 -3.32 -22.23
C GLU A 176 18.70 -4.50 -21.50
N HIS A 177 19.97 -4.76 -21.78
CA HIS A 177 20.72 -5.81 -21.10
C HIS A 177 20.81 -5.57 -19.57
N ASP A 178 20.92 -4.31 -19.15
CA ASP A 178 20.96 -3.90 -17.75
C ASP A 178 19.57 -4.04 -17.11
N ARG A 179 18.50 -3.67 -17.83
CA ARG A 179 17.12 -3.91 -17.37
C ARG A 179 16.88 -5.39 -17.12
N VAL A 180 17.29 -6.28 -18.04
CA VAL A 180 17.12 -7.73 -17.84
C VAL A 180 17.93 -8.21 -16.63
N LYS A 181 19.17 -7.73 -16.44
CA LYS A 181 19.98 -8.07 -15.25
C LYS A 181 19.30 -7.57 -13.96
N LEU A 182 18.77 -6.35 -13.96
CA LEU A 182 18.03 -5.78 -12.84
C LEU A 182 16.77 -6.60 -12.53
N ILE A 183 15.98 -6.98 -13.54
CA ILE A 183 14.77 -7.82 -13.39
C ILE A 183 15.13 -9.13 -12.69
N ARG A 184 16.25 -9.78 -13.06
CA ARG A 184 16.71 -11.00 -12.39
C ARG A 184 17.09 -10.74 -10.93
N ASN A 185 17.79 -9.65 -10.65
CA ASN A 185 18.17 -9.26 -9.29
C ASN A 185 16.94 -8.94 -8.43
N PHE A 186 15.93 -8.28 -9.02
CA PHE A 186 14.67 -7.96 -8.40
C PHE A 186 13.85 -9.22 -8.05
N ALA A 187 13.66 -10.13 -9.02
CA ALA A 187 12.98 -11.40 -8.77
C ALA A 187 13.68 -12.24 -7.67
N SER A 188 15.02 -12.23 -7.63
CA SER A 188 15.80 -12.86 -6.56
C SER A 188 15.57 -12.22 -5.19
N LEU A 189 15.45 -10.89 -5.14
CA LEU A 189 15.13 -10.15 -3.92
C LEU A 189 13.73 -10.50 -3.40
N GLU A 190 12.71 -10.46 -4.27
CA GLU A 190 11.34 -10.84 -3.89
C GLU A 190 11.25 -12.29 -3.41
N SER A 191 11.95 -13.19 -4.11
CA SER A 191 12.02 -14.61 -3.76
C SER A 191 12.55 -14.83 -2.35
N LYS A 192 13.57 -14.07 -1.93
CA LYS A 192 14.13 -14.17 -0.57
C LYS A 192 13.18 -13.67 0.50
N LEU A 193 12.39 -12.64 0.21
CA LEU A 193 11.34 -12.18 1.13
C LEU A 193 10.25 -13.25 1.28
N ALA A 194 9.80 -13.82 0.16
CA ALA A 194 8.74 -14.82 0.11
C ALA A 194 9.14 -16.19 0.70
N ALA A 195 10.43 -16.49 0.81
CA ALA A 195 10.95 -17.74 1.36
C ALA A 195 10.89 -17.81 2.90
N ASN A 196 10.62 -16.69 3.59
CA ASN A 196 10.48 -16.67 5.05
C ASN A 196 9.19 -17.38 5.48
N GLN A 197 9.28 -18.20 6.52
CA GLN A 197 8.15 -18.98 7.03
C GLN A 197 7.52 -18.28 8.24
N PHE A 198 6.19 -18.29 8.29
CA PHE A 198 5.44 -17.71 9.39
C PHE A 198 4.32 -18.66 9.85
N PRO A 199 3.94 -18.62 11.13
CA PRO A 199 2.92 -19.49 11.73
C PRO A 199 1.46 -19.07 11.43
N GLY A 200 1.27 -17.99 10.66
CA GLY A 200 -0.05 -17.42 10.38
C GLY A 200 0.04 -16.13 9.57
N TYR A 201 -1.07 -15.39 9.55
CA TYR A 201 -1.24 -14.13 8.81
C TYR A 201 -1.45 -12.96 9.77
N GLY A 202 -0.98 -11.77 9.40
CA GLY A 202 -1.09 -10.55 10.20
C GLY A 202 0.06 -9.56 9.94
N ALA A 203 0.10 -8.47 10.70
CA ALA A 203 1.24 -7.56 10.70
C ALA A 203 2.31 -8.04 11.70
N LEU A 204 3.58 -7.79 11.41
CA LEU A 204 4.70 -8.20 12.28
C LEU A 204 4.93 -7.15 13.38
N TYR A 205 5.25 -7.59 14.60
CA TYR A 205 5.57 -6.73 15.75
C TYR A 205 6.75 -7.32 16.55
N LEU A 206 7.46 -6.46 17.29
CA LEU A 206 8.45 -6.89 18.27
C LEU A 206 7.76 -7.29 19.58
N GLN A 207 8.05 -8.48 20.10
CA GLN A 207 7.45 -9.00 21.34
C GLN A 207 7.70 -8.07 22.54
N ASN A 208 8.91 -7.52 22.62
CA ASN A 208 9.34 -6.69 23.74
C ASN A 208 8.85 -5.23 23.66
N ALA A 209 8.24 -4.82 22.54
CA ALA A 209 7.80 -3.44 22.29
C ALA A 209 6.36 -3.39 21.76
N LEU A 210 5.51 -4.30 22.25
CA LEU A 210 4.12 -4.38 21.85
C LEU A 210 3.31 -3.14 22.23
N PRO A 211 2.46 -2.64 21.32
CA PRO A 211 1.40 -1.70 21.67
C PRO A 211 0.59 -2.20 22.88
N PRO A 212 0.13 -1.31 23.79
CA PRO A 212 -0.59 -1.72 25.00
C PRO A 212 -1.77 -2.66 24.74
N ALA A 213 -2.53 -2.42 23.66
CA ALA A 213 -3.69 -3.23 23.27
C ALA A 213 -3.32 -4.68 22.87
N LEU A 214 -2.07 -4.93 22.49
CA LEU A 214 -1.57 -6.25 22.06
C LEU A 214 -0.95 -7.06 23.19
N LYS A 215 -0.74 -6.48 24.37
CA LYS A 215 -0.19 -7.19 25.53
C LYS A 215 -1.18 -8.18 26.16
N GLN A 216 -2.45 -8.15 25.75
CA GLN A 216 -3.47 -9.06 26.25
C GLN A 216 -3.34 -10.45 25.62
N PRO A 217 -3.60 -11.54 26.35
CA PRO A 217 -3.56 -12.90 25.80
C PRO A 217 -4.46 -13.07 24.57
N GLY A 218 -3.98 -13.84 23.59
CA GLY A 218 -4.75 -14.17 22.38
C GLY A 218 -4.81 -13.06 21.32
N ARG A 219 -4.06 -11.95 21.51
CA ARG A 219 -3.95 -10.86 20.52
C ARG A 219 -2.79 -11.03 19.54
N THR A 220 -1.91 -11.98 19.79
CA THR A 220 -0.70 -12.22 19.00
C THR A 220 -0.52 -13.70 18.65
N ILE A 221 0.27 -13.97 17.62
CA ILE A 221 0.79 -15.29 17.30
C ILE A 221 2.32 -15.20 17.29
N ASP A 222 2.98 -15.89 18.20
CA ASP A 222 4.45 -15.86 18.29
C ASP A 222 5.08 -16.45 17.03
N VAL A 223 6.04 -15.73 16.44
CA VAL A 223 6.88 -16.20 15.33
C VAL A 223 8.14 -16.84 15.89
N ASP A 224 8.81 -16.14 16.80
CA ASP A 224 9.96 -16.58 17.58
C ASP A 224 10.08 -15.72 18.85
N ASP A 225 11.18 -15.82 19.60
CA ASP A 225 11.44 -15.05 20.84
C ASP A 225 11.49 -13.51 20.64
N THR A 226 11.59 -13.04 19.40
CA THR A 226 11.76 -11.62 19.04
C THR A 226 10.50 -11.06 18.39
N TYR A 227 9.86 -11.81 17.51
CA TYR A 227 8.72 -11.33 16.72
C TYR A 227 7.42 -12.09 17.00
N CYS A 228 6.31 -11.40 16.82
CA CYS A 228 4.99 -11.99 16.77
C CYS A 228 4.13 -11.34 15.68
N LEU A 229 3.12 -12.06 15.20
CA LEU A 229 2.07 -11.53 14.35
C LEU A 229 0.98 -10.91 15.22
N GLY A 230 0.43 -9.78 14.77
CA GLY A 230 -0.68 -9.08 15.39
C GLY A 230 -1.67 -8.56 14.34
N PRO A 231 -2.60 -7.69 14.75
CA PRO A 231 -3.61 -7.13 13.86
C PRO A 231 -3.02 -6.39 12.67
N MET A 232 -3.51 -6.67 11.47
CA MET A 232 -3.15 -5.95 10.25
C MET A 232 -3.68 -4.52 10.25
N TYR A 233 -2.97 -3.64 9.55
CA TYR A 233 -3.38 -2.26 9.28
C TYR A 233 -2.98 -1.87 7.85
N HIS A 234 -3.70 -0.93 7.24
CA HIS A 234 -3.44 -0.51 5.86
C HIS A 234 -3.84 0.95 5.63
N GLY A 235 -3.35 1.58 4.56
CA GLY A 235 -3.64 3.00 4.24
C GLY A 235 -5.11 3.33 3.96
N SER A 236 -5.94 2.30 3.70
CA SER A 236 -7.41 2.44 3.62
C SER A 236 -8.09 2.30 4.98
N TRP A 237 -7.33 2.39 6.09
CA TRP A 237 -7.89 2.35 7.44
C TRP A 237 -8.95 3.45 7.53
N PRO A 238 -10.21 3.10 7.72
CA PRO A 238 -11.28 4.06 7.81
C PRO A 238 -11.05 4.80 9.11
N GLY A 239 -10.87 6.12 9.01
CA GLY A 239 -10.65 6.89 10.22
C GLY A 239 -10.57 8.35 9.99
N GLY A 240 -9.61 8.85 9.22
CA GLY A 240 -9.36 10.28 9.31
C GLY A 240 -9.23 10.67 10.79
N PHE A 241 -9.96 11.71 11.18
CA PHE A 241 -10.07 12.18 12.56
C PHE A 241 -11.02 11.40 13.47
N ALA A 242 -11.82 10.44 12.96
CA ALA A 242 -13.03 9.94 13.62
C ALA A 242 -13.10 8.43 13.90
N ALA A 243 -12.13 7.60 13.48
CA ALA A 243 -12.17 6.17 13.88
C ALA A 243 -11.37 5.89 15.13
N ASN A 244 -12.02 5.17 16.05
CA ASN A 244 -11.34 4.47 17.11
C ASN A 244 -10.58 3.27 16.51
N PRO A 245 -9.24 3.18 16.70
CA PRO A 245 -8.47 2.04 16.22
C PRO A 245 -8.98 0.68 16.72
N ASP A 246 -9.58 0.64 17.91
CA ASP A 246 -10.06 -0.60 18.52
C ASP A 246 -11.29 -1.21 17.80
N ASP A 247 -12.15 -0.36 17.20
CA ASP A 247 -13.35 -0.82 16.48
C ASP A 247 -12.97 -1.59 15.21
N TYR A 248 -11.88 -1.18 14.56
CA TYR A 248 -11.38 -1.81 13.35
C TYR A 248 -10.49 -3.02 13.66
N ALA A 249 -9.70 -2.96 14.75
CA ALA A 249 -8.82 -4.05 15.18
C ALA A 249 -9.57 -5.37 15.46
N LYS A 250 -10.89 -5.32 15.70
CA LYS A 250 -11.73 -6.49 15.98
C LYS A 250 -11.61 -7.60 14.93
N TYR A 251 -11.53 -7.24 13.65
CA TYR A 251 -11.44 -8.19 12.53
C TYR A 251 -10.12 -8.08 11.78
N SER A 252 -9.08 -7.55 12.42
CA SER A 252 -7.77 -7.35 11.80
C SER A 252 -6.80 -8.50 12.06
N GLY A 253 -7.24 -9.60 12.67
CA GLY A 253 -6.39 -10.73 13.01
C GLY A 253 -5.64 -10.54 14.32
N PRO A 254 -4.54 -11.27 14.54
CA PRO A 254 -3.87 -12.17 13.60
C PRO A 254 -4.67 -13.48 13.36
N TRP A 255 -4.30 -14.24 12.32
CA TRP A 255 -5.02 -15.45 11.91
C TRP A 255 -4.09 -16.64 11.73
N ARG A 256 -4.56 -17.84 12.11
CA ARG A 256 -3.82 -19.11 11.87
C ARG A 256 -4.25 -19.84 10.61
N THR A 257 -5.46 -19.57 10.12
CA THR A 257 -6.04 -20.30 9.00
C THR A 257 -6.54 -19.35 7.91
N LEU A 258 -6.54 -19.82 6.67
CA LEU A 258 -7.05 -19.06 5.54
C LEU A 258 -8.56 -18.80 5.66
N ALA A 259 -9.31 -19.74 6.26
CA ALA A 259 -10.73 -19.60 6.52
C ALA A 259 -11.04 -18.45 7.49
N ASP A 260 -10.26 -18.31 8.56
CA ASP A 260 -10.43 -17.22 9.53
C ASP A 260 -10.08 -15.86 8.91
N LEU A 261 -8.97 -15.79 8.15
CA LEU A 261 -8.60 -14.60 7.39
C LEU A 261 -9.73 -14.18 6.44
N GLY A 262 -10.22 -15.10 5.60
CA GLY A 262 -11.28 -14.82 4.63
C GLY A 262 -12.59 -14.36 5.28
N ARG A 263 -12.97 -14.98 6.41
CA ARG A 263 -14.14 -14.61 7.19
C ARG A 263 -14.03 -13.19 7.74
N ASP A 264 -12.90 -12.87 8.35
CA ASP A 264 -12.70 -11.57 8.98
C ASP A 264 -12.57 -10.43 7.95
N LEU A 265 -11.96 -10.69 6.78
CA LEU A 265 -11.95 -9.72 5.67
C LEU A 265 -13.37 -9.36 5.20
N ALA A 266 -14.28 -10.33 5.11
CA ALA A 266 -15.68 -10.05 4.79
C ALA A 266 -16.39 -9.31 5.93
N HIS A 267 -16.11 -9.64 7.19
CA HIS A 267 -16.62 -8.91 8.35
C HIS A 267 -16.11 -7.47 8.42
N GLN A 268 -14.86 -7.20 8.02
CA GLN A 268 -14.34 -5.84 7.87
C GLN A 268 -15.21 -5.06 6.88
N GLY A 269 -15.49 -5.61 5.69
CA GLY A 269 -16.36 -4.99 4.70
C GLY A 269 -17.76 -4.66 5.24
N ILE A 270 -18.38 -5.60 5.97
CA ILE A 270 -19.70 -5.40 6.59
C ILE A 270 -19.64 -4.31 7.66
N CYS A 271 -18.62 -4.34 8.51
CA CYS A 271 -18.37 -3.33 9.54
C CYS A 271 -18.25 -1.94 8.90
N GLN A 272 -17.53 -1.85 7.76
CA GLN A 272 -17.38 -0.59 7.03
C GLN A 272 -18.70 -0.03 6.55
N VAL A 273 -19.49 -0.84 5.86
CA VAL A 273 -20.78 -0.43 5.31
C VAL A 273 -21.75 0.00 6.41
N ARG A 274 -21.74 -0.68 7.57
CA ARG A 274 -22.64 -0.38 8.71
C ARG A 274 -22.24 0.88 9.47
N ASN A 275 -20.95 1.04 9.76
CA ASN A 275 -20.47 2.06 10.71
C ASN A 275 -19.97 3.33 10.02
N TYR A 276 -19.46 3.21 8.79
CA TYR A 276 -18.85 4.32 8.06
C TYR A 276 -19.68 4.60 6.82
N LYS A 277 -20.63 5.53 6.98
CA LYS A 277 -21.73 5.75 6.04
C LYS A 277 -21.32 5.88 4.58
N THR A 278 -20.12 6.38 4.25
CA THR A 278 -19.65 6.47 2.85
C THR A 278 -18.12 6.57 2.74
N SER A 279 -17.51 5.82 1.81
CA SER A 279 -16.31 6.33 1.14
C SER A 279 -16.68 7.55 0.30
N TYR A 280 -15.80 8.55 0.30
CA TYR A 280 -15.89 9.72 -0.57
C TYR A 280 -15.17 9.51 -1.91
N ALA A 281 -14.83 8.26 -2.23
CA ALA A 281 -14.41 7.88 -3.57
C ALA A 281 -15.58 8.09 -4.57
N GLY A 282 -15.24 8.34 -5.83
CA GLY A 282 -16.20 8.35 -6.93
C GLY A 282 -17.01 7.05 -6.96
N ARG A 283 -18.34 7.16 -7.10
CA ARG A 283 -19.21 6.00 -7.14
C ARG A 283 -19.45 5.64 -8.59
N GLY A 284 -18.81 4.58 -9.08
CA GLY A 284 -19.11 4.07 -10.42
C GLY A 284 -20.61 3.72 -10.59
N PRO A 285 -21.05 3.50 -11.84
CA PRO A 285 -22.40 3.00 -12.09
C PRO A 285 -22.65 1.73 -11.27
N HIS A 286 -23.87 1.60 -10.73
CA HIS A 286 -24.30 0.48 -9.89
C HIS A 286 -23.37 0.19 -8.68
N TYR A 287 -22.96 1.24 -7.99
CA TYR A 287 -22.17 1.16 -6.76
C TYR A 287 -22.79 0.23 -5.68
N GLY A 288 -24.11 0.25 -5.54
CA GLY A 288 -24.89 -0.58 -4.61
C GLY A 288 -25.45 0.18 -3.40
N THR A 289 -26.61 -0.24 -2.89
CA THR A 289 -27.13 0.22 -1.59
C THR A 289 -26.40 -0.47 -0.44
N PRO A 290 -26.40 0.08 0.80
CA PRO A 290 -25.82 -0.59 1.96
C PRO A 290 -26.31 -2.04 2.13
N GLU A 291 -27.58 -2.30 1.87
CA GLU A 291 -28.18 -3.64 1.95
C GLU A 291 -27.65 -4.56 0.83
N GLU A 292 -27.43 -4.05 -0.38
CA GLU A 292 -26.79 -4.82 -1.45
C GLU A 292 -25.34 -5.18 -1.12
N HIS A 293 -24.57 -4.24 -0.56
CA HIS A 293 -23.22 -4.53 -0.07
C HIS A 293 -23.24 -5.64 0.98
N ILE A 294 -24.11 -5.53 1.99
CA ILE A 294 -24.22 -6.53 3.05
C ILE A 294 -24.60 -7.90 2.46
N ARG A 295 -25.59 -7.98 1.56
CA ARG A 295 -25.99 -9.24 0.93
C ARG A 295 -24.85 -9.89 0.14
N VAL A 296 -24.08 -9.10 -0.63
CA VAL A 296 -22.93 -9.61 -1.38
C VAL A 296 -21.86 -10.13 -0.42
N LEU A 297 -21.55 -9.40 0.66
CA LEU A 297 -20.56 -9.81 1.65
C LEU A 297 -21.01 -11.01 2.50
N GLU A 298 -22.31 -11.17 2.76
CA GLU A 298 -22.86 -12.37 3.41
C GLU A 298 -22.71 -13.61 2.53
N ARG A 299 -22.86 -13.49 1.20
CA ARG A 299 -22.50 -14.57 0.27
C ARG A 299 -21.01 -14.89 0.32
N VAL A 300 -20.15 -13.87 0.45
CA VAL A 300 -18.70 -14.08 0.65
C VAL A 300 -18.43 -14.82 1.97
N LEU A 301 -19.10 -14.49 3.07
CA LEU A 301 -18.95 -15.20 4.34
C LEU A 301 -19.29 -16.69 4.25
N GLN A 302 -20.28 -17.05 3.43
CA GLN A 302 -20.65 -18.46 3.20
C GLN A 302 -19.59 -19.20 2.38
N VAL A 303 -18.94 -18.52 1.43
CA VAL A 303 -18.03 -19.14 0.46
C VAL A 303 -16.58 -19.23 0.95
N MET A 304 -16.10 -18.25 1.73
CA MET A 304 -14.70 -18.15 2.17
C MET A 304 -14.19 -19.41 2.88
N PRO A 305 -14.91 -20.03 3.82
CA PRO A 305 -14.46 -21.27 4.45
C PRO A 305 -14.37 -22.45 3.49
N ILE A 306 -15.20 -22.47 2.43
CA ILE A 306 -15.18 -23.52 1.41
C ILE A 306 -13.99 -23.30 0.46
N LEU A 307 -13.77 -22.05 0.03
CA LEU A 307 -12.65 -21.69 -0.83
C LEU A 307 -11.29 -21.93 -0.16
N ALA A 308 -11.22 -21.83 1.17
CA ALA A 308 -9.99 -22.14 1.91
C ALA A 308 -9.48 -23.58 1.66
N GLU A 309 -10.38 -24.50 1.32
CA GLU A 309 -10.06 -25.90 0.99
C GLU A 309 -9.99 -26.16 -0.52
N ALA A 310 -10.16 -25.13 -1.36
CA ALA A 310 -10.20 -25.30 -2.81
C ALA A 310 -8.83 -25.71 -3.36
N VAL A 311 -8.83 -26.78 -4.17
CA VAL A 311 -7.61 -27.35 -4.77
C VAL A 311 -6.78 -26.32 -5.55
N PRO A 312 -7.37 -25.39 -6.34
CA PRO A 312 -6.61 -24.40 -7.10
C PRO A 312 -5.74 -23.45 -6.26
N ILE A 313 -6.07 -23.23 -4.98
CA ILE A 313 -5.31 -22.32 -4.12
C ILE A 313 -4.58 -23.02 -2.98
N ARG A 314 -4.85 -24.31 -2.73
CA ARG A 314 -4.36 -25.05 -1.56
C ARG A 314 -2.83 -25.01 -1.40
N ARG A 315 -2.08 -25.08 -2.50
CA ARG A 315 -0.60 -25.00 -2.46
C ARG A 315 -0.07 -23.58 -2.30
N HIS A 316 -0.92 -22.57 -2.48
CA HIS A 316 -0.56 -21.15 -2.51
C HIS A 316 -0.97 -20.40 -1.25
N THR A 317 -1.43 -21.12 -0.21
CA THR A 317 -1.92 -20.53 1.03
C THR A 317 -0.83 -20.16 2.01
N GLU A 318 0.41 -20.60 1.78
CA GLU A 318 1.53 -20.36 2.68
C GLU A 318 1.68 -18.85 2.99
N PRO A 319 1.84 -18.47 4.27
CA PRO A 319 2.03 -17.08 4.65
C PRO A 319 3.40 -16.60 4.19
N VAL A 320 3.44 -15.49 3.46
CA VAL A 320 4.69 -14.92 2.94
C VAL A 320 4.81 -13.44 3.27
N LEU A 321 6.05 -12.99 3.43
CA LEU A 321 6.38 -11.57 3.49
C LEU A 321 6.63 -11.06 2.07
N SER A 322 5.93 -10.00 1.68
CA SER A 322 6.19 -9.25 0.46
C SER A 322 6.17 -7.76 0.75
N HIS A 323 6.91 -6.98 -0.03
CA HIS A 323 6.83 -5.53 0.06
C HIS A 323 5.45 -5.07 -0.44
N PRO A 324 4.76 -4.15 0.26
CA PRO A 324 3.41 -3.73 -0.10
C PRO A 324 3.37 -2.82 -1.33
N ASP A 325 4.47 -2.13 -1.64
CA ASP A 325 4.54 -1.15 -2.73
C ASP A 325 5.89 -1.15 -3.47
N PHE A 326 6.08 -2.11 -4.38
CA PHE A 326 7.26 -2.15 -5.27
C PHE A 326 7.19 -1.12 -6.42
N HIS A 327 6.72 0.09 -6.13
CA HIS A 327 6.83 1.21 -7.06
C HIS A 327 8.31 1.56 -7.31
N PRO A 328 8.73 1.87 -8.55
CA PRO A 328 10.13 2.20 -8.86
C PRO A 328 10.71 3.40 -8.08
N GLY A 329 9.86 4.25 -7.50
CA GLY A 329 10.27 5.33 -6.60
C GLY A 329 10.81 4.85 -5.24
N ASN A 330 10.47 3.63 -4.83
CA ASN A 330 10.82 3.02 -3.56
C ASN A 330 12.05 2.08 -3.65
N ILE A 331 12.56 1.86 -4.87
CA ILE A 331 13.72 1.02 -5.14
C ILE A 331 14.91 1.91 -5.47
N PHE A 332 16.02 1.71 -4.78
CA PHE A 332 17.28 2.41 -4.99
C PHE A 332 18.30 1.48 -5.62
N VAL A 333 18.94 1.95 -6.68
CA VAL A 333 20.02 1.25 -7.38
C VAL A 333 21.35 1.98 -7.21
N SER A 334 22.46 1.24 -7.33
CA SER A 334 23.80 1.81 -7.21
C SER A 334 24.03 2.88 -8.27
N ALA A 335 24.78 3.92 -7.91
CA ALA A 335 25.18 4.96 -8.85
C ALA A 335 26.22 4.46 -9.86
N ASP A 336 27.01 3.45 -9.48
CA ASP A 336 28.11 2.88 -10.27
C ASP A 336 27.64 1.70 -11.13
N ASP A 337 26.76 0.85 -10.60
CA ASP A 337 26.11 -0.26 -11.33
C ASP A 337 24.60 -0.21 -11.10
N PRO A 338 23.80 0.39 -12.02
CA PRO A 338 22.37 0.56 -11.82
C PRO A 338 21.58 -0.76 -11.85
N THR A 339 22.23 -1.90 -12.11
CA THR A 339 21.60 -3.23 -12.01
C THR A 339 21.57 -3.78 -10.58
N VAL A 340 22.34 -3.18 -9.67
CA VAL A 340 22.42 -3.59 -8.26
C VAL A 340 21.44 -2.78 -7.42
N ILE A 341 20.47 -3.46 -6.82
CA ILE A 341 19.55 -2.86 -5.84
C ILE A 341 20.31 -2.69 -4.52
N VAL A 342 20.35 -1.46 -4.01
CA VAL A 342 21.09 -1.05 -2.80
C VAL A 342 20.20 -0.48 -1.70
N GLY A 343 18.89 -0.37 -1.94
CA GLY A 343 17.92 0.02 -0.92
C GLY A 343 16.49 -0.18 -1.38
N VAL A 344 15.64 -0.63 -0.46
CA VAL A 344 14.18 -0.65 -0.61
C VAL A 344 13.59 0.10 0.58
N ILE A 345 12.71 1.06 0.30
CA ILE A 345 12.05 1.90 1.31
C ILE A 345 10.54 1.74 1.27
N ASP A 346 9.86 2.35 2.24
CA ASP A 346 8.40 2.36 2.39
C ASP A 346 7.78 1.01 2.78
N TRP A 347 8.36 0.40 3.81
CA TRP A 347 7.92 -0.86 4.42
C TRP A 347 6.65 -0.72 5.28
N GLN A 348 6.03 0.45 5.31
CA GLN A 348 4.78 0.69 6.03
C GLN A 348 3.63 -0.15 5.41
N PHE A 349 2.73 -0.68 6.24
CA PHE A 349 1.62 -1.55 5.83
C PHE A 349 2.03 -2.95 5.36
N THR A 350 3.29 -3.35 5.52
CA THR A 350 3.73 -4.73 5.25
C THR A 350 2.96 -5.70 6.13
N CYS A 351 2.35 -6.72 5.51
CA CYS A 351 1.61 -7.77 6.20
C CYS A 351 2.07 -9.14 5.69
N ILE A 352 2.04 -10.12 6.58
CA ILE A 352 2.19 -11.53 6.23
C ILE A 352 0.83 -12.05 5.81
N LEU A 353 0.71 -12.46 4.55
CA LEU A 353 -0.56 -12.86 3.92
C LEU A 353 -0.33 -14.07 3.00
N PRO A 354 -1.39 -14.79 2.56
CA PRO A 354 -1.24 -15.93 1.68
C PRO A 354 -0.52 -15.57 0.38
N ARG A 355 0.41 -16.40 -0.09
CA ARG A 355 1.19 -16.16 -1.31
C ARG A 355 0.34 -15.78 -2.52
N PHE A 356 -0.78 -16.45 -2.77
CA PHE A 356 -1.66 -16.12 -3.90
C PHE A 356 -2.27 -14.71 -3.81
N THR A 357 -2.30 -14.08 -2.64
CA THR A 357 -2.78 -12.70 -2.45
C THR A 357 -1.65 -11.66 -2.56
N GLN A 358 -0.40 -12.06 -2.31
CA GLN A 358 0.76 -11.18 -2.26
C GLN A 358 1.48 -11.09 -3.61
N VAL A 359 1.67 -12.23 -4.30
CA VAL A 359 2.45 -12.27 -5.54
C VAL A 359 1.65 -11.62 -6.68
N ARG A 360 2.20 -10.55 -7.27
CA ARG A 360 1.58 -9.75 -8.34
C ARG A 360 2.65 -9.31 -9.32
N TRP A 361 2.22 -8.85 -10.48
CA TRP A 361 3.10 -8.12 -11.39
C TRP A 361 3.51 -6.79 -10.75
N PRO A 362 4.82 -6.51 -10.62
CA PRO A 362 5.31 -5.18 -10.26
C PRO A 362 4.89 -4.17 -11.33
N LEU A 363 4.58 -2.93 -10.94
CA LEU A 363 4.04 -1.91 -11.86
C LEU A 363 4.90 -1.71 -13.12
N PHE A 364 6.23 -1.67 -12.97
CA PHE A 364 7.18 -1.46 -14.08
C PHE A 364 7.45 -2.72 -14.92
N LEU A 365 6.90 -3.86 -14.52
CA LEU A 365 6.98 -5.16 -15.19
C LEU A 365 5.58 -5.72 -15.51
N ALA A 366 4.54 -4.91 -15.37
CA ALA A 366 3.19 -5.30 -15.71
C ALA A 366 3.12 -5.62 -17.21
N PRO A 367 2.50 -6.76 -17.57
CA PRO A 367 2.41 -7.15 -18.96
C PRO A 367 1.39 -6.28 -19.72
N PRO A 368 1.51 -6.19 -21.06
CA PRO A 368 0.52 -5.51 -21.89
C PRO A 368 -0.82 -6.27 -21.90
N GLU A 369 -1.87 -5.61 -22.37
CA GLU A 369 -3.19 -6.23 -22.56
C GLU A 369 -3.10 -7.45 -23.51
N GLY A 370 -3.82 -8.53 -23.17
CA GLY A 370 -3.80 -9.78 -23.94
C GLY A 370 -2.60 -10.69 -23.68
N TYR A 371 -1.65 -10.31 -22.83
CA TYR A 371 -0.52 -11.16 -22.46
C TYR A 371 -0.95 -12.46 -21.79
N GLN A 372 -0.37 -13.58 -22.23
CA GLN A 372 -0.57 -14.89 -21.63
C GLN A 372 0.66 -15.30 -20.80
N PRO A 373 0.53 -15.43 -19.45
CA PRO A 373 1.56 -16.01 -18.61
C PRO A 373 1.80 -17.49 -18.94
N GLY A 374 3.00 -17.99 -18.67
CA GLY A 374 3.38 -19.37 -19.00
C GLY A 374 4.30 -19.53 -20.21
N THR A 375 4.56 -20.79 -20.57
CA THR A 375 5.26 -21.20 -21.80
C THR A 375 4.21 -21.57 -22.85
N PRO A 376 4.00 -20.74 -23.89
CA PRO A 376 4.92 -20.70 -25.04
C PRO A 376 5.67 -19.37 -25.17
N ASN A 377 6.53 -19.26 -26.20
CA ASN A 377 7.05 -17.99 -26.70
C ASN A 377 5.92 -16.94 -26.73
N PRO A 378 6.16 -15.68 -26.35
CA PRO A 378 5.10 -14.65 -26.36
C PRO A 378 4.53 -14.51 -27.78
N GLU A 379 3.38 -15.13 -28.03
CA GLU A 379 2.57 -14.85 -29.21
C GLU A 379 1.91 -13.49 -28.99
N LEU A 380 2.15 -12.60 -29.95
CA LEU A 380 1.84 -11.17 -29.83
C LEU A 380 0.34 -10.93 -29.90
N PRO A 381 -0.20 -9.93 -29.19
CA PRO A 381 -1.55 -9.45 -29.44
C PRO A 381 -1.66 -8.95 -30.90
N PRO A 382 -2.80 -9.17 -31.58
CA PRO A 382 -2.98 -8.76 -32.97
C PRO A 382 -2.79 -7.25 -33.17
N THR A 383 -2.06 -6.92 -34.24
CA THR A 383 -1.60 -5.60 -34.67
C THR A 383 -2.71 -4.69 -35.15
N ASP A 384 -2.79 -3.45 -34.64
CA ASP A 384 -3.48 -2.33 -35.30
C ASP A 384 -3.06 -0.91 -34.80
N SER A 385 -1.88 -0.71 -34.17
CA SER A 385 -1.45 0.66 -33.77
C SER A 385 0.07 0.89 -33.64
N ASP A 386 0.45 2.18 -33.67
CA ASP A 386 1.82 2.73 -33.46
C ASP A 386 2.48 2.30 -32.13
N ASN A 387 1.73 1.68 -31.19
CA ASN A 387 2.22 1.18 -29.90
C ASN A 387 2.84 -0.22 -29.94
N THR A 388 3.05 -0.81 -31.12
CA THR A 388 3.48 -2.21 -31.25
C THR A 388 4.86 -2.49 -30.63
N GLN A 389 5.84 -1.60 -30.81
CA GLN A 389 7.18 -1.79 -30.23
C GLN A 389 7.16 -1.70 -28.69
N GLN A 390 6.42 -0.73 -28.13
CA GLN A 390 6.32 -0.58 -26.68
C GLN A 390 5.69 -1.83 -26.03
N ALA A 391 4.59 -2.33 -26.61
CA ALA A 391 3.94 -3.55 -26.12
C ALA A 391 4.86 -4.78 -26.24
N GLN A 392 5.68 -4.87 -27.29
CA GLN A 392 6.69 -5.92 -27.44
C GLN A 392 7.74 -5.85 -26.33
N ASP A 393 8.26 -4.67 -26.06
CA ASP A 393 9.27 -4.48 -25.01
C ASP A 393 8.68 -4.79 -23.62
N GLU A 394 7.42 -4.41 -23.36
CA GLU A 394 6.69 -4.74 -22.13
C GLU A 394 6.49 -6.26 -21.98
N ALA A 395 6.06 -6.95 -23.04
CA ALA A 395 5.90 -8.40 -23.04
C ALA A 395 7.25 -9.12 -22.82
N LEU A 396 8.34 -8.63 -23.42
CA LEU A 396 9.67 -9.18 -23.21
C LEU A 396 10.12 -9.03 -21.75
N ARG A 397 9.89 -7.87 -21.14
CA ARG A 397 10.18 -7.62 -19.72
C ARG A 397 9.36 -8.52 -18.80
N ALA A 398 8.06 -8.66 -19.06
CA ALA A 398 7.19 -9.57 -18.32
C ALA A 398 7.68 -11.03 -18.41
N LYS A 399 8.07 -11.48 -19.61
CA LYS A 399 8.61 -12.83 -19.81
C LYS A 399 9.96 -13.02 -19.13
N CYS A 400 10.82 -12.01 -19.15
CA CYS A 400 12.09 -12.02 -18.40
C CYS A 400 11.85 -12.15 -16.89
N TYR A 401 10.83 -11.46 -16.36
CA TYR A 401 10.45 -11.57 -14.96
C TYR A 401 9.89 -12.95 -14.61
N GLU A 402 9.01 -13.51 -15.43
CA GLU A 402 8.53 -14.90 -15.25
C GLU A 402 9.67 -15.90 -15.23
N ALA A 403 10.58 -15.83 -16.22
CA ALA A 403 11.73 -16.71 -16.29
C ALA A 403 12.66 -16.55 -15.07
N ALA A 404 12.82 -15.31 -14.59
CA ALA A 404 13.59 -15.02 -13.40
C ALA A 404 12.93 -15.62 -12.14
N LEU A 405 11.62 -15.43 -11.95
CA LEU A 405 10.85 -16.01 -10.86
C LEU A 405 10.87 -17.55 -10.90
N LEU A 406 10.66 -18.15 -12.07
CA LEU A 406 10.70 -19.60 -12.24
C LEU A 406 12.06 -20.17 -11.79
N LYS A 407 13.15 -19.45 -12.10
CA LYS A 407 14.49 -19.82 -11.70
C LYS A 407 14.78 -19.56 -10.21
N SER A 408 14.26 -18.49 -9.63
CA SER A 408 14.60 -18.06 -8.26
C SER A 408 13.67 -18.62 -7.20
N HIS A 409 12.37 -18.78 -7.50
CA HIS A 409 11.35 -19.27 -6.58
C HIS A 409 10.12 -19.78 -7.34
N LEU A 410 10.12 -21.08 -7.63
CA LEU A 410 9.04 -21.78 -8.35
C LEU A 410 7.66 -21.50 -7.73
N GLU A 411 7.54 -21.54 -6.41
CA GLU A 411 6.25 -21.34 -5.73
C GLU A 411 5.68 -19.94 -5.96
N SER A 412 6.52 -18.90 -6.08
CA SER A 412 6.04 -17.55 -6.43
C SER A 412 5.60 -17.49 -7.88
N TYR A 413 6.33 -18.15 -8.80
CA TYR A 413 5.93 -18.24 -10.19
C TYR A 413 4.56 -18.94 -10.33
N LEU A 414 4.38 -20.09 -9.69
CA LEU A 414 3.10 -20.81 -9.71
C LEU A 414 1.99 -19.98 -9.05
N ALA A 415 2.28 -19.30 -7.94
CA ALA A 415 1.31 -18.42 -7.31
C ALA A 415 0.97 -17.17 -8.12
N LEU A 416 1.79 -16.76 -9.08
CA LEU A 416 1.50 -15.67 -10.02
C LEU A 416 0.48 -16.14 -11.09
N THR A 417 0.67 -17.35 -11.61
CA THR A 417 0.03 -17.85 -12.84
C THR A 417 -1.15 -18.81 -12.63
N GLU A 418 -1.14 -19.63 -11.57
CA GLU A 418 -2.15 -20.69 -11.35
C GLU A 418 -3.42 -20.26 -10.61
N PRO A 419 -3.38 -19.38 -9.58
CA PRO A 419 -4.58 -19.09 -8.78
C PRO A 419 -5.71 -18.47 -9.60
N ASP A 420 -6.92 -18.97 -9.38
CA ASP A 420 -8.13 -18.40 -9.96
C ASP A 420 -8.27 -16.91 -9.59
N VAL A 421 -8.47 -16.07 -10.61
CA VAL A 421 -8.52 -14.61 -10.47
C VAL A 421 -9.70 -14.17 -9.59
N ALA A 422 -10.84 -14.85 -9.67
CA ALA A 422 -12.02 -14.54 -8.87
C ALA A 422 -11.78 -14.87 -7.39
N ILE A 423 -11.18 -16.03 -7.09
CA ILE A 423 -10.80 -16.37 -5.71
C ILE A 423 -9.82 -15.32 -5.16
N ARG A 424 -8.74 -15.05 -5.90
CA ARG A 424 -7.74 -14.06 -5.52
C ARG A 424 -8.36 -12.70 -5.23
N ARG A 425 -9.25 -12.23 -6.11
CA ARG A 425 -9.91 -10.92 -6.00
C ARG A 425 -10.90 -10.87 -4.84
N LEU A 426 -11.59 -11.96 -4.50
CA LEU A 426 -12.43 -12.01 -3.30
C LEU A 426 -11.64 -11.71 -2.02
N PHE A 427 -10.48 -12.34 -1.86
CA PHE A 427 -9.60 -12.12 -0.70
C PHE A 427 -9.02 -10.69 -0.65
N THR A 428 -8.83 -10.04 -1.80
CA THR A 428 -8.24 -8.68 -1.83
C THR A 428 -9.25 -7.54 -1.87
N SER A 429 -10.51 -7.79 -2.26
CA SER A 429 -11.48 -6.73 -2.56
C SER A 429 -12.69 -6.68 -1.61
N CYS A 430 -13.04 -7.78 -0.92
CA CYS A 430 -14.23 -7.76 -0.05
C CYS A 430 -14.17 -6.77 1.12
N PRO A 431 -13.01 -6.42 1.73
CA PRO A 431 -12.97 -5.37 2.75
C PRO A 431 -13.28 -3.97 2.18
N PHE A 432 -13.15 -3.79 0.86
CA PHE A 432 -13.17 -2.48 0.20
C PHE A 432 -14.42 -2.20 -0.62
N THR A 433 -15.49 -3.00 -0.51
CA THR A 433 -16.73 -2.74 -1.26
C THR A 433 -17.32 -1.37 -0.93
N TYR A 434 -17.16 -0.89 0.30
CA TYR A 434 -17.56 0.47 0.73
C TYR A 434 -16.80 1.60 0.02
N ARG A 435 -15.74 1.28 -0.75
CA ARG A 435 -14.95 2.19 -1.57
C ARG A 435 -15.16 1.91 -3.05
N ASP A 436 -15.11 0.63 -3.44
CA ASP A 436 -15.00 0.21 -4.84
C ASP A 436 -16.35 -0.17 -5.48
N GLY A 437 -17.43 -0.24 -4.68
CA GLY A 437 -18.74 -0.71 -5.11
C GLY A 437 -18.90 -2.23 -5.00
N ILE A 438 -20.12 -2.73 -5.26
CA ILE A 438 -20.44 -4.17 -5.17
C ILE A 438 -19.99 -4.98 -6.40
N LEU A 439 -19.90 -4.33 -7.57
CA LEU A 439 -19.74 -5.02 -8.86
C LEU A 439 -18.51 -5.93 -8.92
N PRO A 440 -17.29 -5.49 -8.51
CA PRO A 440 -16.11 -6.36 -8.53
C PRO A 440 -16.27 -7.67 -7.76
N VAL A 441 -16.88 -7.59 -6.57
CA VAL A 441 -17.07 -8.77 -5.70
C VAL A 441 -18.22 -9.63 -6.22
N ARG A 442 -19.30 -9.03 -6.73
CA ARG A 442 -20.43 -9.76 -7.33
C ARG A 442 -20.00 -10.54 -8.58
N ASP A 443 -19.17 -9.94 -9.43
CA ASP A 443 -18.57 -10.59 -10.61
C ASP A 443 -17.76 -11.83 -10.20
N CYS A 444 -16.95 -11.72 -9.15
CA CYS A 444 -16.21 -12.87 -8.63
C CYS A 444 -17.14 -13.99 -8.16
N LEU A 445 -18.19 -13.67 -7.39
CA LEU A 445 -19.15 -14.66 -6.92
C LEU A 445 -19.87 -15.37 -8.09
N LEU A 446 -20.25 -14.62 -9.13
CA LEU A 446 -20.93 -15.15 -10.30
C LEU A 446 -20.01 -16.09 -11.09
N LYS A 447 -18.77 -15.68 -11.38
CA LYS A 447 -17.75 -16.52 -12.04
C LYS A 447 -17.49 -17.80 -11.26
N LEU A 448 -17.41 -17.72 -9.93
CA LEU A 448 -17.24 -18.89 -9.07
C LEU A 448 -18.45 -19.82 -9.10
N SER A 449 -19.68 -19.30 -9.14
CA SER A 449 -20.86 -20.16 -9.28
C SER A 449 -20.92 -20.90 -10.60
N GLN A 450 -20.46 -20.27 -11.69
CA GLN A 450 -20.43 -20.87 -13.03
C GLN A 450 -19.36 -21.97 -13.14
N HIS A 451 -18.22 -21.78 -12.47
CA HIS A 451 -17.08 -22.71 -12.53
C HIS A 451 -16.87 -23.49 -11.22
N TRP A 452 -17.92 -23.66 -10.40
CA TRP A 452 -17.80 -24.24 -9.06
C TRP A 452 -17.17 -25.64 -9.05
N ALA A 453 -17.47 -26.46 -10.06
CA ALA A 453 -16.92 -27.81 -10.18
C ALA A 453 -15.38 -27.82 -10.30
N HIS A 454 -14.76 -26.77 -10.87
CA HIS A 454 -13.31 -26.66 -11.02
C HIS A 454 -12.59 -26.39 -9.69
N LEU A 455 -13.31 -25.95 -8.66
CA LEU A 455 -12.76 -25.73 -7.33
C LEU A 455 -12.41 -27.05 -6.62
N GLN A 456 -13.02 -28.17 -7.06
CA GLN A 456 -12.83 -29.51 -6.50
C GLN A 456 -13.04 -29.57 -4.97
N VAL A 457 -14.05 -28.84 -4.49
CA VAL A 457 -14.48 -28.82 -3.08
C VAL A 457 -15.61 -29.82 -2.85
N SER A 458 -15.73 -30.32 -1.62
CA SER A 458 -16.75 -31.32 -1.27
C SER A 458 -18.18 -30.76 -1.21
N GLN A 459 -18.32 -29.46 -0.97
CA GLN A 459 -19.60 -28.78 -0.82
C GLN A 459 -20.09 -28.22 -2.17
N GLY A 460 -21.40 -28.24 -2.38
CA GLY A 460 -22.02 -27.52 -3.50
C GLY A 460 -21.97 -25.99 -3.31
N CYS A 461 -22.17 -25.24 -4.40
CA CYS A 461 -22.22 -23.77 -4.33
C CYS A 461 -23.36 -23.33 -3.41
N PRO A 462 -23.10 -22.52 -2.36
CA PRO A 462 -24.11 -22.16 -1.36
C PRO A 462 -25.12 -21.12 -1.86
N TYR A 463 -24.87 -20.52 -3.02
CA TYR A 463 -25.73 -19.53 -3.64
C TYR A 463 -25.94 -19.84 -5.12
N ARG A 464 -26.98 -19.25 -5.71
CA ARG A 464 -27.26 -19.30 -7.14
C ARG A 464 -27.69 -17.93 -7.63
N PHE A 465 -27.41 -17.65 -8.89
CA PHE A 465 -27.94 -16.50 -9.59
C PHE A 465 -29.00 -16.98 -10.58
N THR A 466 -30.11 -16.25 -10.63
CA THR A 466 -31.12 -16.42 -11.67
C THR A 466 -30.60 -15.89 -13.00
N ALA A 467 -31.16 -16.36 -14.13
CA ALA A 467 -30.81 -15.85 -15.45
C ALA A 467 -31.01 -14.33 -15.57
N ALA A 468 -32.04 -13.78 -14.90
CA ALA A 468 -32.28 -12.35 -14.84
C ALA A 468 -31.19 -11.59 -14.08
N GLU A 469 -30.73 -12.10 -12.92
CA GLU A 469 -29.62 -11.50 -12.17
C GLU A 469 -28.30 -11.53 -12.95
N VAL A 470 -28.06 -12.60 -13.72
CA VAL A 470 -26.87 -12.72 -14.58
C VAL A 470 -26.91 -11.68 -15.68
N ALA A 471 -28.01 -11.61 -16.45
CA ALA A 471 -28.17 -10.65 -17.55
C ALA A 471 -28.08 -9.20 -17.06
N GLU A 472 -28.71 -8.89 -15.92
CA GLU A 472 -28.60 -7.57 -15.29
C GLU A 472 -27.16 -7.27 -14.87
N HIS A 473 -26.45 -8.23 -14.28
CA HIS A 473 -25.06 -8.00 -13.89
C HIS A 473 -24.14 -7.78 -15.09
N GLU A 474 -24.30 -8.51 -16.18
CA GLU A 474 -23.54 -8.33 -17.41
C GLU A 474 -23.72 -6.92 -17.97
N HIS A 475 -24.96 -6.40 -17.97
CA HIS A 475 -25.25 -5.02 -18.38
C HIS A 475 -24.54 -4.00 -17.47
N GLN A 476 -24.67 -4.15 -16.15
CA GLN A 476 -24.05 -3.24 -15.17
C GLN A 476 -22.51 -3.28 -15.23
N MET A 477 -21.93 -4.46 -15.49
CA MET A 477 -20.48 -4.63 -15.65
C MET A 477 -19.96 -3.92 -16.90
N ALA A 478 -20.66 -4.00 -18.03
CA ALA A 478 -20.26 -3.30 -19.25
C ALA A 478 -20.22 -1.77 -19.05
N GLU A 479 -21.21 -1.21 -18.34
CA GLU A 479 -21.20 0.22 -17.98
C GLU A 479 -20.04 0.57 -17.05
N TYR A 480 -19.76 -0.29 -16.06
CA TYR A 480 -18.68 -0.12 -15.10
C TYR A 480 -17.30 -0.18 -15.76
N GLU A 481 -17.07 -1.09 -16.70
CA GLU A 481 -15.83 -1.16 -17.47
C GLU A 481 -15.61 0.09 -18.34
N GLY A 482 -16.65 0.58 -19.01
CA GLY A 482 -16.60 1.85 -19.72
C GLY A 482 -16.27 3.02 -18.80
N TRP A 483 -16.85 3.03 -17.59
CA TRP A 483 -16.55 4.03 -16.56
C TRP A 483 -15.10 3.94 -16.05
N LEU A 484 -14.56 2.74 -15.85
CA LEU A 484 -13.17 2.53 -15.43
C LEU A 484 -12.17 3.06 -16.47
N LYS A 485 -12.41 2.80 -17.76
CA LYS A 485 -11.57 3.32 -18.86
C LYS A 485 -11.59 4.84 -18.90
N LEU A 486 -12.78 5.45 -18.75
CA LEU A 486 -12.90 6.90 -18.70
C LEU A 486 -12.20 7.49 -17.46
N ARG A 487 -12.30 6.82 -16.31
CA ARG A 487 -11.63 7.21 -15.08
C ARG A 487 -10.12 7.23 -15.24
N GLU A 488 -9.56 6.14 -15.78
CA GLU A 488 -8.13 6.02 -16.03
C GLU A 488 -7.62 7.14 -16.96
N HIS A 489 -8.32 7.35 -18.09
CA HIS A 489 -7.97 8.41 -19.03
C HIS A 489 -8.07 9.80 -18.38
N THR A 490 -9.06 10.02 -17.52
CA THR A 490 -9.20 11.27 -16.76
C THR A 490 -8.03 11.49 -15.81
N HIS A 491 -7.57 10.45 -15.10
CA HIS A 491 -6.39 10.53 -14.24
C HIS A 491 -5.13 10.86 -15.04
N GLN A 492 -4.93 10.27 -16.21
CA GLN A 492 -3.81 10.57 -17.10
C GLN A 492 -3.84 12.04 -17.56
N LEU A 493 -4.99 12.53 -18.03
CA LEU A 493 -5.16 13.90 -18.51
C LEU A 493 -4.97 14.96 -17.42
N LEU A 494 -5.33 14.64 -16.17
CA LEU A 494 -5.23 15.53 -15.01
C LEU A 494 -3.96 15.31 -14.19
N ARG A 495 -3.14 14.30 -14.54
CA ARG A 495 -1.99 13.86 -13.73
C ARG A 495 -2.37 13.64 -12.26
N SER A 496 -3.48 12.95 -12.05
CA SER A 496 -4.11 12.77 -10.74
C SER A 496 -4.31 11.30 -10.38
N ASN A 497 -4.81 11.02 -9.18
CA ASN A 497 -5.16 9.68 -8.68
C ASN A 497 -6.60 9.65 -8.13
N ASP A 498 -7.05 8.51 -7.60
CA ASP A 498 -8.41 8.34 -7.06
C ASP A 498 -8.80 9.36 -5.95
N GLY A 499 -7.80 9.95 -5.27
CA GLY A 499 -8.02 10.96 -4.25
C GLY A 499 -8.09 12.40 -4.78
N GLY A 500 -7.99 12.60 -6.10
CA GLY A 500 -7.88 13.92 -6.72
C GLY A 500 -6.54 14.60 -6.46
N TRP A 501 -5.52 13.86 -5.99
CA TRP A 501 -4.20 14.43 -5.71
C TRP A 501 -3.49 14.84 -7.00
N VAL A 502 -2.86 16.00 -7.02
CA VAL A 502 -2.09 16.55 -8.14
C VAL A 502 -0.71 16.98 -7.61
N PRO A 503 0.40 16.60 -8.26
CA PRO A 503 1.75 16.90 -7.76
C PRO A 503 2.06 18.40 -7.77
N SER A 504 2.93 18.86 -6.86
CA SER A 504 3.30 20.29 -6.74
C SER A 504 4.13 20.86 -7.90
N GLY A 505 4.50 20.04 -8.88
CA GLY A 505 5.34 20.43 -10.02
C GLY A 505 4.57 20.81 -11.28
N VAL A 506 3.23 20.82 -11.23
CA VAL A 506 2.36 21.22 -12.33
C VAL A 506 1.57 22.47 -11.97
N ASP A 507 1.07 23.18 -12.99
CA ASP A 507 0.16 24.31 -12.82
C ASP A 507 -1.19 23.77 -12.31
N PHE A 508 -1.46 23.99 -11.02
CA PHE A 508 -2.66 23.44 -10.38
C PHE A 508 -3.92 24.13 -10.90
N GLU A 509 -3.86 25.43 -11.14
CA GLU A 509 -4.97 26.23 -11.63
C GLU A 509 -5.38 25.80 -13.05
N GLU A 510 -4.41 25.47 -13.91
CA GLU A 510 -4.69 24.88 -15.23
C GLU A 510 -5.37 23.51 -15.11
N ILE A 511 -4.84 22.64 -14.22
CA ILE A 511 -5.38 21.30 -14.01
C ILE A 511 -6.79 21.36 -13.39
N GLN A 512 -7.04 22.29 -12.47
CA GLN A 512 -8.36 22.55 -11.91
C GLN A 512 -9.34 23.03 -12.98
N ALA A 513 -8.96 23.99 -13.83
CA ALA A 513 -9.81 24.45 -14.93
C ALA A 513 -10.13 23.33 -15.93
N ARG A 514 -9.16 22.45 -16.20
CA ARG A 514 -9.34 21.26 -17.04
C ARG A 514 -10.28 20.26 -16.37
N HIS A 515 -10.12 20.01 -15.08
CA HIS A 515 -11.03 19.19 -14.28
C HIS A 515 -12.46 19.72 -14.38
N ASP A 516 -12.68 21.02 -14.15
CA ASP A 516 -14.02 21.61 -14.15
C ASP A 516 -14.68 21.56 -15.53
N LYS A 517 -13.89 21.61 -16.62
CA LYS A 517 -14.39 21.40 -17.98
C LYS A 517 -14.79 19.94 -18.22
N LEU A 518 -13.95 18.98 -17.82
CA LEU A 518 -14.25 17.55 -17.96
C LEU A 518 -15.47 17.15 -17.14
N TYR A 519 -15.56 17.65 -15.91
CA TYR A 519 -16.69 17.42 -15.01
C TYR A 519 -18.00 17.92 -15.62
N ARG A 520 -18.05 19.18 -16.09
CA ARG A 520 -19.25 19.73 -16.74
C ARG A 520 -19.69 18.91 -17.94
N ARG A 521 -18.76 18.59 -18.84
CA ARG A 521 -19.06 17.75 -20.02
C ARG A 521 -19.58 16.38 -19.62
N PHE A 522 -18.98 15.75 -18.61
CA PHE A 522 -19.42 14.46 -18.10
C PHE A 522 -20.85 14.52 -17.57
N VAL A 523 -21.16 15.52 -16.73
CA VAL A 523 -22.49 15.70 -16.16
C VAL A 523 -23.52 15.98 -17.27
N GLU A 524 -23.23 16.89 -18.21
CA GLU A 524 -24.08 17.19 -19.37
C GLU A 524 -24.41 15.94 -20.19
N THR A 525 -23.41 15.12 -20.51
CA THR A 525 -23.62 13.87 -21.27
C THR A 525 -24.42 12.85 -20.47
N LYS A 526 -24.18 12.72 -19.16
CA LYS A 526 -24.90 11.74 -18.32
C LYS A 526 -26.35 12.15 -18.08
N MET A 527 -26.64 13.44 -18.01
CA MET A 527 -28.00 13.98 -17.84
C MET A 527 -28.95 13.62 -19.00
N GLU A 528 -28.44 13.17 -20.15
CA GLU A 528 -29.27 12.61 -21.23
C GLU A 528 -30.01 11.33 -20.81
N ARG A 529 -29.52 10.62 -19.77
CA ARG A 529 -30.03 9.29 -19.36
C ARG A 529 -30.38 9.18 -17.88
N MET A 530 -30.00 10.14 -17.04
CA MET A 530 -30.24 10.10 -15.59
C MET A 530 -30.41 11.50 -15.00
N SER A 531 -30.80 11.55 -13.72
CA SER A 531 -30.89 12.82 -12.98
C SER A 531 -29.52 13.51 -12.85
N GLU A 532 -29.51 14.83 -12.68
CA GLU A 532 -28.26 15.57 -12.42
C GLU A 532 -27.57 15.06 -11.14
N GLU A 533 -28.33 14.73 -10.09
CA GLU A 533 -27.77 14.20 -8.85
C GLU A 533 -27.06 12.86 -9.05
N ASP A 534 -27.65 11.95 -9.83
CA ASP A 534 -27.04 10.65 -10.12
C ASP A 534 -25.85 10.78 -11.07
N ALA A 535 -25.92 11.68 -12.05
CA ALA A 535 -24.78 12.01 -12.89
C ALA A 535 -23.58 12.50 -12.06
N LYS A 536 -23.81 13.44 -11.13
CA LYS A 536 -22.77 13.94 -10.23
C LYS A 536 -22.20 12.85 -9.32
N ARG A 537 -23.02 11.91 -8.85
CA ARG A 537 -22.57 10.76 -8.04
C ARG A 537 -21.61 9.84 -8.82
N GLN A 538 -21.78 9.74 -10.14
CA GLN A 538 -20.91 8.96 -11.02
C GLN A 538 -19.58 9.62 -11.35
N TRP A 539 -19.34 10.87 -10.93
CA TRP A 539 -18.04 11.50 -11.14
C TRP A 539 -16.95 10.88 -10.26
N PHE A 540 -15.72 10.88 -10.79
CA PHE A 540 -14.57 10.22 -10.19
C PHE A 540 -14.13 10.88 -8.87
N PHE A 541 -14.31 12.20 -8.76
CA PHE A 541 -13.93 12.98 -7.60
C PHE A 541 -15.19 13.47 -6.87
N ARG A 542 -15.40 13.07 -5.61
CA ARG A 542 -16.58 13.48 -4.84
C ARG A 542 -16.19 14.33 -3.64
N ASP A 543 -16.87 15.46 -3.47
CA ASP A 543 -16.74 16.31 -2.29
C ASP A 543 -17.36 15.67 -1.04
N ARG A 544 -16.82 16.06 0.12
CA ARG A 544 -17.16 15.52 1.44
C ARG A 544 -18.43 16.11 2.05
N GLY A 545 -19.01 17.12 1.42
CA GLY A 545 -20.13 17.88 1.96
C GLY A 545 -19.66 18.91 2.96
#